data_AF-A0A924MBN1-F1
#
_entry.id   AF-A0A924MBN1-F1
#
_cell.length_a   1.000
_cell.length_b   1.000
_cell.length_c   1.000
_cell.angle_alpha   90.00
_cell.angle_beta   90.00
_cell.angle_gamma   90.00
#
_symmetry.space_group_name_H-M   'P 1'
#
loop_
_entity.id
_entity.type
_entity.pdbx_description
1 polymer ?
#
loop_
_entity_poly.entity_id
_entity_poly.type
_entity_poly.pdbx_seq_one_letter_code
_entity_poly.pdbx_strand_id
1 'polypeptide(L)'
;MFYKITPSTDVNIIGTDSGAQAETAIYPINIWDPLHIGRWNFKEVPDYVVIPILKIRAKAKLTDLMAVYFNGSSHRLTISNKLKEILDRNQHGNIQFLPLTLSHKSKSIKNYWLTNIIKFDNDEAVNYELSNVFLEGTGYKEYTKLNINNYEEHLFERRKDRDTYLQGYRSIYIHELIFKSNIINNIAIINFITNGGVGYYVSEKLKTEIEEAGCTGIVFEPVEQM
;
A
#
# COMPACT_ATOMS: atom_id res chain seq x y z
N MET A 1 -8.45 -8.31 -15.94
CA MET A 1 -7.39 -8.75 -15.02
C MET A 1 -6.98 -7.58 -14.15
N PHE A 2 -6.58 -7.83 -12.90
CA PHE A 2 -5.99 -6.84 -12.00
C PHE A 2 -4.61 -7.28 -11.55
N TYR A 3 -3.80 -6.31 -11.14
CA TYR A 3 -2.42 -6.51 -10.72
C TYR A 3 -2.16 -5.74 -9.44
N LYS A 4 -1.56 -6.40 -8.45
CA LYS A 4 -0.99 -5.69 -7.30
C LYS A 4 0.26 -4.94 -7.78
N ILE A 5 0.37 -3.67 -7.42
CA ILE A 5 1.60 -2.90 -7.66
C ILE A 5 2.49 -2.95 -6.41
N THR A 6 3.74 -3.35 -6.61
CA THR A 6 4.76 -3.38 -5.57
C THR A 6 6.04 -2.69 -6.06
N PRO A 7 6.83 -2.06 -5.17
CA PRO A 7 8.13 -1.53 -5.56
C PRO A 7 9.07 -2.67 -6.01
N SER A 8 9.81 -2.44 -7.08
CA SER A 8 10.87 -3.35 -7.52
C SER A 8 12.00 -3.44 -6.50
N THR A 9 12.58 -4.63 -6.36
CA THR A 9 13.81 -4.88 -5.57
C THR A 9 15.02 -5.20 -6.45
N ASP A 10 14.86 -5.27 -7.77
CA ASP A 10 15.95 -5.52 -8.72
C ASP A 10 16.99 -4.38 -8.70
N VAL A 11 18.23 -4.70 -8.35
CA VAL A 11 19.38 -3.79 -8.27
C VAL A 11 19.60 -3.00 -9.56
N ASN A 12 19.35 -3.60 -10.73
CA ASN A 12 19.48 -2.92 -12.02
C ASN A 12 18.42 -1.83 -12.20
N ILE A 13 17.23 -2.01 -11.61
CA ILE A 13 16.12 -1.06 -11.66
C ILE A 13 16.29 0.01 -10.59
N ILE A 14 16.56 -0.37 -9.33
CA ILE A 14 16.57 0.56 -8.20
C ILE A 14 17.94 1.14 -7.85
N GLY A 15 19.03 0.58 -8.39
CA GLY A 15 20.40 1.07 -8.18
C GLY A 15 20.99 0.81 -6.79
N THR A 16 20.40 -0.10 -6.01
CA THR A 16 20.92 -0.47 -4.68
C THR A 16 20.68 -1.95 -4.40
N ASP A 17 21.66 -2.57 -3.76
CA ASP A 17 21.71 -3.95 -3.27
C ASP A 17 20.89 -4.19 -1.99
N SER A 18 20.54 -3.13 -1.27
CA SER A 18 19.79 -3.24 0.00
C SER A 18 18.30 -3.54 -0.17
N GLY A 19 17.77 -3.55 -1.40
CA GLY A 19 16.33 -3.65 -1.68
C GLY A 19 15.53 -2.39 -1.31
N ALA A 20 16.13 -1.39 -0.65
CA ALA A 20 15.49 -0.13 -0.25
C ALA A 20 16.26 1.08 -0.78
N GLN A 21 15.56 1.99 -1.46
CA GLN A 21 16.17 3.19 -2.05
C GLN A 21 16.47 4.26 -1.00
N ALA A 22 15.75 4.30 0.12
CA ALA A 22 16.05 5.18 1.25
C ALA A 22 16.96 4.49 2.28
N GLU A 23 17.93 5.22 2.82
CA GLU A 23 18.77 4.76 3.92
C GLU A 23 18.24 5.16 5.29
N THR A 24 17.56 6.30 5.37
CA THR A 24 16.94 6.85 6.58
C THR A 24 15.97 7.96 6.19
N ALA A 25 15.44 8.68 7.18
CA ALA A 25 14.76 9.95 6.98
C ALA A 25 15.18 10.97 8.04
N ILE A 26 15.04 12.25 7.70
CA ILE A 26 15.13 13.37 8.62
C ILE A 26 13.72 13.60 9.15
N TYR A 27 13.56 13.49 10.47
CA TYR A 27 12.29 13.68 11.16
C TYR A 27 12.30 15.07 11.82
N PRO A 28 11.54 16.05 11.31
CA PRO A 28 11.50 17.40 11.90
C PRO A 28 10.88 17.42 13.30
N ILE A 29 10.09 16.40 13.63
CA ILE A 29 9.45 16.18 14.92
C ILE A 29 9.65 14.74 15.36
N ASN A 30 9.38 14.45 16.63
CA ASN A 30 9.43 13.09 17.15
C ASN A 30 8.39 12.19 16.43
N ILE A 31 8.74 10.95 16.11
CA ILE A 31 7.82 10.00 15.44
C ILE A 31 6.55 9.69 16.25
N TRP A 32 6.60 9.93 17.56
CA TRP A 32 5.49 9.74 18.48
C TRP A 32 4.58 10.96 18.60
N ASP A 33 5.01 12.12 18.08
CA ASP A 33 4.25 13.37 18.11
C ASP A 33 2.88 13.23 17.39
N PRO A 34 1.80 13.83 17.92
CA PRO A 34 0.47 13.79 17.28
C PRO A 34 0.45 14.32 15.83
N LEU A 35 1.35 15.24 15.49
CA LEU A 35 1.47 15.85 14.16
C LEU A 35 2.29 15.00 13.18
N HIS A 36 2.91 13.91 13.64
CA HIS A 36 3.68 13.03 12.76
C HIS A 36 2.75 12.22 11.85
N ILE A 37 3.07 12.13 10.57
CA ILE A 37 2.26 11.42 9.55
C ILE A 37 1.89 9.97 9.93
N GLY A 38 2.71 9.30 10.74
CA GLY A 38 2.43 7.98 11.29
C GLY A 38 1.16 7.89 12.17
N ARG A 39 0.64 9.02 12.65
CA ARG A 39 -0.62 9.12 13.42
C ARG A 39 -1.87 9.27 12.55
N TRP A 40 -1.67 9.34 11.23
CA TRP A 40 -2.72 9.67 10.26
C TRP A 40 -2.96 8.59 9.22
N ASN A 41 -2.94 7.32 9.63
CA ASN A 41 -3.26 6.20 8.74
C ASN A 41 -4.77 6.13 8.50
N PHE A 42 -5.18 5.84 7.26
CA PHE A 42 -6.56 5.49 6.88
C PHE A 42 -7.60 6.58 7.16
N LYS A 43 -7.18 7.85 7.08
CA LYS A 43 -8.03 9.03 7.20
C LYS A 43 -7.38 10.18 6.44
N GLU A 44 -8.16 11.20 6.12
CA GLU A 44 -7.64 12.43 5.51
C GLU A 44 -6.56 13.06 6.40
N VAL A 45 -5.49 13.50 5.76
CA VAL A 45 -4.32 14.12 6.39
C VAL A 45 -4.41 15.63 6.19
N PRO A 46 -4.51 16.42 7.26
CA PRO A 46 -4.48 17.89 7.17
C PRO A 46 -3.12 18.45 6.76
N ASP A 47 -3.12 19.65 6.19
CA ASP A 47 -1.90 20.32 5.67
C ASP A 47 -0.83 20.64 6.73
N TYR A 48 -1.20 20.66 8.01
CA TYR A 48 -0.26 20.90 9.10
C TYR A 48 0.51 19.64 9.55
N VAL A 49 0.18 18.46 9.02
CA VAL A 49 0.85 17.21 9.37
C VAL A 49 2.26 17.20 8.83
N VAL A 50 3.21 16.81 9.67
CA VAL A 50 4.64 16.83 9.34
C VAL A 50 5.03 15.50 8.70
N ILE A 51 5.57 15.60 7.50
CA ILE A 51 6.05 14.47 6.69
C ILE A 51 7.59 14.42 6.80
N PRO A 52 8.19 13.24 7.03
CA PRO A 52 9.63 13.10 7.10
C PRO A 52 10.28 13.36 5.72
N ILE A 53 11.51 13.88 5.75
CA ILE A 53 12.32 14.05 4.52
C ILE A 53 13.12 12.79 4.30
N LEU A 54 12.82 12.04 3.24
CA LEU A 54 13.47 10.76 2.97
C LEU A 54 14.90 10.97 2.48
N LYS A 55 15.88 10.32 3.11
CA LYS A 55 17.27 10.36 2.67
C LYS A 55 17.55 9.18 1.76
N ILE A 56 17.69 9.46 0.47
CA ILE A 56 17.88 8.47 -0.58
C ILE A 56 19.36 8.10 -0.67
N ARG A 57 19.65 6.80 -0.77
CA ARG A 57 21.01 6.28 -0.95
C ARG A 57 21.64 6.90 -2.19
N ALA A 58 22.92 7.29 -2.10
CA ALA A 58 23.62 7.95 -3.20
C ALA A 58 23.64 7.12 -4.50
N LYS A 59 23.70 5.78 -4.40
CA LYS A 59 23.69 4.88 -5.56
C LYS A 59 22.28 4.60 -6.12
N ALA A 60 21.23 4.78 -5.31
CA ALA A 60 19.87 4.49 -5.73
C ALA A 60 19.45 5.36 -6.91
N LYS A 61 18.73 4.76 -7.86
CA LYS A 61 18.02 5.43 -8.93
C LYS A 61 16.71 6.00 -8.38
N LEU A 62 16.28 7.15 -8.89
CA LEU A 62 14.97 7.73 -8.55
C LEU A 62 13.94 7.12 -9.51
N THR A 63 13.13 6.18 -9.02
CA THR A 63 12.11 5.46 -9.80
C THR A 63 10.72 6.05 -9.58
N ASP A 64 9.75 5.68 -10.41
CA ASP A 64 8.38 6.20 -10.33
C ASP A 64 7.59 5.61 -9.17
N LEU A 65 7.85 4.35 -8.80
CA LEU A 65 7.48 3.76 -7.52
C LEU A 65 8.76 3.39 -6.77
N MET A 66 8.95 3.93 -5.57
CA MET A 66 10.17 3.73 -4.80
C MET A 66 9.97 2.73 -3.65
N ALA A 67 10.93 1.83 -3.46
CA ALA A 67 11.02 0.95 -2.31
C ALA A 67 11.58 1.73 -1.10
N VAL A 68 10.69 2.21 -0.22
CA VAL A 68 11.04 3.03 0.94
C VAL A 68 10.31 2.58 2.21
N TYR A 69 11.03 2.52 3.33
CA TYR A 69 10.49 2.10 4.64
C TYR A 69 10.37 3.23 5.69
N PHE A 70 10.87 4.45 5.40
CA PHE A 70 10.97 5.56 6.36
C PHE A 70 9.90 6.64 6.18
N ASN A 71 8.80 6.33 5.49
CA ASN A 71 7.73 7.26 5.14
C ASN A 71 6.57 7.29 6.17
N GLY A 72 6.83 6.80 7.38
CA GLY A 72 5.90 6.82 8.51
C GLY A 72 4.80 5.76 8.49
N SER A 73 4.64 4.96 7.42
CA SER A 73 3.74 3.80 7.37
C SER A 73 4.03 2.92 6.16
N SER A 74 4.04 1.60 6.35
CA SER A 74 4.23 0.62 5.27
C SER A 74 3.09 0.60 4.25
N HIS A 75 1.95 1.23 4.54
CA HIS A 75 0.78 1.26 3.65
C HIS A 75 0.78 2.43 2.66
N ARG A 76 1.83 3.26 2.68
CA ARG A 76 1.95 4.44 1.82
C ARG A 76 3.00 4.19 0.75
N LEU A 77 2.65 4.49 -0.50
CA LEU A 77 3.56 4.43 -1.63
C LEU A 77 4.32 5.75 -1.74
N THR A 78 5.62 5.66 -2.03
CA THR A 78 6.43 6.80 -2.42
C THR A 78 6.52 6.84 -3.94
N ILE A 79 5.89 7.83 -4.57
CA ILE A 79 5.69 7.86 -6.02
C ILE A 79 6.18 9.17 -6.65
N SER A 80 6.64 9.11 -7.90
CA SER A 80 6.98 10.31 -8.67
C SER A 80 5.72 11.11 -9.04
N ASN A 81 5.92 12.38 -9.45
CA ASN A 81 4.83 13.18 -10.00
C ASN A 81 4.16 12.54 -11.22
N LYS A 82 4.94 11.85 -12.08
CA LYS A 82 4.42 11.17 -13.28
C LYS A 82 3.44 10.06 -12.91
N LEU A 83 3.82 9.17 -11.98
CA LEU A 83 2.92 8.11 -11.52
C LEU A 83 1.74 8.69 -10.74
N LYS A 84 1.96 9.74 -9.93
CA LYS A 84 0.87 10.45 -9.24
C LYS A 84 -0.20 10.93 -10.21
N GLU A 85 0.19 11.57 -11.31
CA GLU A 85 -0.78 12.09 -12.29
C GLU A 85 -1.63 10.98 -12.93
N ILE A 86 -1.04 9.82 -13.20
CA ILE A 86 -1.76 8.66 -13.75
C ILE A 86 -2.75 8.10 -12.71
N LEU A 87 -2.29 7.91 -11.47
CA LEU A 87 -3.13 7.38 -10.39
C LEU A 87 -4.25 8.36 -10.03
N ASP A 88 -3.97 9.67 -9.98
CA ASP A 88 -4.95 10.68 -9.60
C ASP A 88 -6.11 10.83 -10.61
N ARG A 89 -5.85 10.60 -11.90
CA ARG A 89 -6.92 10.57 -12.93
C ARG A 89 -7.81 9.33 -12.85
N ASN A 90 -7.34 8.26 -12.22
CA ASN A 90 -7.99 6.95 -12.22
C ASN A 90 -8.55 6.54 -10.85
N GLN A 91 -8.15 7.23 -9.77
CA GLN A 91 -8.68 7.02 -8.43
C GLN A 91 -10.05 7.66 -8.26
N HIS A 92 -10.83 7.18 -7.29
CA HIS A 92 -12.24 7.54 -7.10
C HIS A 92 -12.53 8.10 -5.70
N GLY A 93 -11.60 8.90 -5.18
CA GLY A 93 -11.64 9.51 -3.84
C GLY A 93 -11.03 8.65 -2.73
N ASN A 94 -10.34 7.56 -3.08
CA ASN A 94 -9.78 6.61 -2.11
C ASN A 94 -8.32 6.93 -1.71
N ILE A 95 -7.62 7.81 -2.45
CA ILE A 95 -6.22 8.16 -2.21
C ILE A 95 -6.06 9.69 -2.13
N GLN A 96 -5.37 10.14 -1.09
CA GLN A 96 -4.80 11.47 -0.97
C GLN A 96 -3.33 11.44 -1.36
N PHE A 97 -2.85 12.47 -2.08
CA PHE A 97 -1.45 12.63 -2.44
C PHE A 97 -0.82 13.76 -1.66
N LEU A 98 0.20 13.44 -0.86
CA LEU A 98 0.89 14.40 -0.01
C LEU A 98 2.26 14.76 -0.61
N PRO A 99 2.60 16.04 -0.76
CA PRO A 99 3.91 16.45 -1.26
C PRO A 99 5.04 15.87 -0.40
N LEU A 100 6.05 15.32 -1.05
CA LEU A 100 7.16 14.65 -0.38
C LEU A 100 8.50 15.21 -0.85
N THR A 101 9.35 15.56 0.11
CA THR A 101 10.72 15.99 -0.18
C THR A 101 11.67 14.81 0.01
N LEU A 102 12.51 14.56 -1.00
CA LEU A 102 13.63 13.63 -0.92
C LEU A 102 14.94 14.40 -0.80
N SER A 103 15.89 13.86 -0.04
CA SER A 103 17.30 14.29 -0.01
C SER A 103 18.15 13.24 -0.73
N HIS A 104 18.68 13.57 -1.91
CA HIS A 104 19.51 12.66 -2.72
C HIS A 104 20.77 13.38 -3.18
N LYS A 105 21.95 12.79 -2.90
CA LYS A 105 23.26 13.37 -3.27
C LYS A 105 23.39 14.86 -2.87
N SER A 106 22.98 15.17 -1.64
CA SER A 106 22.95 16.54 -1.07
C SER A 106 22.04 17.54 -1.78
N LYS A 107 21.10 17.07 -2.61
CA LYS A 107 20.07 17.89 -3.25
C LYS A 107 18.69 17.59 -2.69
N SER A 108 17.88 18.63 -2.57
CA SER A 108 16.45 18.52 -2.27
C SER A 108 15.67 18.30 -3.56
N ILE A 109 14.84 17.26 -3.57
CA ILE A 109 14.01 16.83 -4.70
C ILE A 109 12.54 16.92 -4.25
N LYS A 110 11.69 17.63 -4.99
CA LYS A 110 10.30 17.96 -4.59
C LYS A 110 9.21 17.43 -5.52
N ASN A 111 9.57 16.65 -6.54
CA ASN A 111 8.64 16.09 -7.55
C ASN A 111 8.19 14.67 -7.18
N TYR A 112 8.06 14.39 -5.88
CA TYR A 112 7.61 13.12 -5.32
C TYR A 112 6.46 13.33 -4.37
N TRP A 113 5.69 12.26 -4.19
CA TRP A 113 4.45 12.25 -3.44
C TRP A 113 4.39 11.01 -2.57
N LEU A 114 3.71 11.15 -1.43
CA LEU A 114 3.35 10.06 -0.55
C LEU A 114 1.85 9.81 -0.71
N THR A 115 1.45 8.57 -1.03
CA THR A 115 0.03 8.22 -1.02
C THR A 115 -0.46 8.08 0.42
N ASN A 116 -1.70 8.47 0.67
CA ASN A 116 -2.39 8.21 1.91
C ASN A 116 -3.79 7.68 1.58
N ILE A 117 -4.11 6.52 2.13
CA ILE A 117 -5.39 5.86 1.86
C ILE A 117 -6.47 6.53 2.72
N ILE A 118 -7.58 6.90 2.10
CA ILE A 118 -8.76 7.45 2.78
C ILE A 118 -9.86 6.40 2.87
N LYS A 119 -10.03 5.58 1.84
CA LYS A 119 -11.09 4.56 1.75
C LYS A 119 -10.52 3.25 1.19
N PHE A 120 -11.08 2.13 1.66
CA PHE A 120 -10.84 0.80 1.12
C PHE A 120 -12.02 0.34 0.26
N ASP A 121 -11.72 -0.49 -0.74
CA ASP A 121 -12.66 -0.99 -1.74
C ASP A 121 -13.03 -2.47 -1.49
N ASN A 122 -12.86 -2.95 -0.25
CA ASN A 122 -13.03 -4.36 0.10
C ASN A 122 -14.43 -4.89 -0.29
N ASP A 123 -15.50 -4.17 0.03
CA ASP A 123 -16.86 -4.60 -0.26
C ASP A 123 -17.14 -4.60 -1.77
N GLU A 124 -16.69 -3.57 -2.47
CA GLU A 124 -16.96 -3.38 -3.88
C GLU A 124 -16.11 -4.30 -4.77
N ALA A 125 -14.91 -4.72 -4.32
CA ALA A 125 -13.95 -5.43 -5.15
C ALA A 125 -13.75 -6.90 -4.79
N VAL A 126 -13.76 -7.28 -3.50
CA VAL A 126 -13.38 -8.64 -3.08
C VAL A 126 -14.54 -9.61 -3.28
N ASN A 127 -14.29 -10.72 -3.97
CA ASN A 127 -15.20 -11.85 -4.01
C ASN A 127 -14.91 -12.75 -2.79
N TYR A 128 -15.58 -12.47 -1.67
CA TYR A 128 -15.33 -13.16 -0.40
C TYR A 128 -15.68 -14.65 -0.45
N GLU A 129 -16.72 -15.04 -1.18
CA GLU A 129 -17.14 -16.44 -1.33
C GLU A 129 -16.05 -17.32 -1.97
N LEU A 130 -15.30 -16.75 -2.93
CA LEU A 130 -14.22 -17.46 -3.62
C LEU A 130 -12.86 -17.22 -2.97
N SER A 131 -12.65 -16.06 -2.34
CA SER A 131 -11.39 -15.74 -1.65
C SER A 131 -11.17 -16.62 -0.43
N ASN A 132 -9.92 -16.95 -0.13
CA ASN A 132 -9.59 -17.70 1.07
C ASN A 132 -9.25 -16.75 2.23
N VAL A 133 -10.13 -16.70 3.23
CA VAL A 133 -9.93 -15.94 4.46
C VAL A 133 -9.59 -16.89 5.61
N PHE A 134 -8.52 -16.55 6.34
CA PHE A 134 -8.03 -17.37 7.45
C PHE A 134 -7.91 -16.56 8.73
N LEU A 135 -8.25 -17.21 9.84
CA LEU A 135 -7.80 -16.83 11.17
C LEU A 135 -6.39 -17.37 11.40
N GLU A 136 -5.43 -16.49 11.62
CA GLU A 136 -4.05 -16.85 11.94
C GLU A 136 -3.91 -17.07 13.44
N GLY A 137 -3.44 -18.25 13.83
CA GLY A 137 -3.09 -18.58 15.20
C GLY A 137 -1.69 -18.10 15.60
N THR A 138 -1.32 -18.40 16.84
CA THR A 138 -0.08 -17.91 17.46
C THR A 138 1.15 -18.25 16.62
N GLY A 139 1.93 -17.22 16.28
CA GLY A 139 3.21 -17.38 15.58
C GLY A 139 3.11 -17.68 14.10
N TYR A 140 1.98 -17.40 13.44
CA TYR A 140 1.76 -17.61 12.00
C TYR A 140 1.91 -19.07 11.56
N LYS A 141 1.61 -20.02 12.45
CA LYS A 141 1.77 -21.47 12.20
C LYS A 141 0.46 -22.22 12.07
N GLU A 142 -0.61 -21.69 12.64
CA GLU A 142 -1.93 -22.30 12.62
C GLU A 142 -2.85 -21.40 11.79
N TYR A 143 -3.59 -21.99 10.86
CA TYR A 143 -4.50 -21.27 9.98
C TYR A 143 -5.84 -21.98 9.99
N THR A 144 -6.89 -21.29 10.43
CA THR A 144 -8.26 -21.79 10.37
C THR A 144 -8.99 -21.06 9.26
N LYS A 145 -9.41 -21.78 8.20
CA LYS A 145 -10.21 -21.20 7.13
C LYS A 145 -11.57 -20.78 7.68
N LEU A 146 -11.99 -19.56 7.38
CA LEU A 146 -13.30 -19.03 7.72
C LEU A 146 -14.21 -19.04 6.48
N ASN A 147 -15.48 -19.39 6.67
CA ASN A 147 -16.49 -19.27 5.63
C ASN A 147 -17.09 -17.87 5.72
N ILE A 148 -16.61 -16.97 4.87
CA ILE A 148 -17.01 -15.56 4.84
C ILE A 148 -17.53 -15.26 3.44
N ASN A 149 -18.76 -14.78 3.33
CA ASN A 149 -19.41 -14.56 2.03
C ASN A 149 -19.38 -13.10 1.60
N ASN A 150 -19.18 -12.17 2.54
CA ASN A 150 -19.22 -10.74 2.27
C ASN A 150 -18.35 -9.93 3.24
N TYR A 151 -18.22 -8.65 2.97
CA TYR A 151 -17.38 -7.76 3.77
C TYR A 151 -17.90 -7.55 5.20
N GLU A 152 -19.22 -7.49 5.39
CA GLU A 152 -19.81 -7.32 6.72
C GLU A 152 -19.54 -8.51 7.64
N GLU A 153 -19.63 -9.73 7.13
CA GLU A 153 -19.22 -10.95 7.83
C GLU A 153 -17.73 -10.91 8.19
N HIS A 154 -16.87 -10.45 7.27
CA HIS A 154 -15.45 -10.29 7.55
C HIS A 154 -15.19 -9.30 8.68
N LEU A 155 -15.83 -8.14 8.65
CA LEU A 155 -15.73 -7.15 9.72
C LEU A 155 -16.29 -7.69 11.05
N PHE A 156 -17.36 -8.47 11.00
CA PHE A 156 -17.96 -9.09 12.18
C PHE A 156 -17.01 -10.07 12.85
N GLU A 157 -16.41 -11.00 12.10
CA GLU A 157 -15.43 -11.95 12.65
C GLU A 157 -14.20 -11.22 13.21
N ARG A 158 -13.75 -10.15 12.55
CA ARG A 158 -12.64 -9.33 13.07
C ARG A 158 -12.99 -8.59 14.36
N ARG A 159 -14.24 -8.16 14.54
CA ARG A 159 -14.69 -7.54 15.80
C ARG A 159 -14.72 -8.55 16.94
N LYS A 160 -15.19 -9.78 16.69
CA LYS A 160 -15.16 -10.86 17.68
C LYS A 160 -13.75 -11.14 18.17
N ASP A 161 -12.79 -11.24 17.25
CA ASP A 161 -11.39 -11.47 17.60
C ASP A 161 -10.88 -10.38 18.56
N ARG A 162 -11.09 -9.11 18.21
CA ARG A 162 -10.67 -7.97 19.04
C ARG A 162 -11.25 -8.05 20.45
N ASP A 163 -12.54 -8.38 20.59
CA ASP A 163 -13.21 -8.33 21.89
C ASP A 163 -12.83 -9.53 22.81
N THR A 164 -12.09 -10.52 22.29
CA THR A 164 -11.60 -11.69 23.03
C THR A 164 -10.17 -11.57 23.59
N TYR A 165 -9.65 -10.33 23.75
CA TYR A 165 -8.35 -9.83 24.27
C TYR A 165 -7.37 -10.72 25.09
N LEU A 166 -7.76 -11.90 25.57
CA LEU A 166 -7.03 -12.80 26.46
C LEU A 166 -6.42 -14.05 25.78
N GLN A 167 -6.62 -14.33 24.48
CA GLN A 167 -6.18 -15.59 23.85
C GLN A 167 -5.11 -15.51 22.74
N GLY A 168 -4.27 -14.47 22.78
CA GLY A 168 -3.22 -14.25 21.79
C GLY A 168 -3.75 -13.58 20.52
N TYR A 169 -2.96 -12.70 19.92
CA TYR A 169 -3.33 -11.97 18.71
C TYR A 169 -3.63 -12.95 17.57
N ARG A 170 -4.89 -13.09 17.16
CA ARG A 170 -5.26 -13.89 16.00
C ARG A 170 -5.77 -13.01 14.87
N SER A 171 -4.88 -12.65 13.96
CA SER A 171 -5.30 -11.77 12.86
C SER A 171 -6.07 -12.54 11.79
N ILE A 172 -7.19 -11.98 11.31
CA ILE A 172 -7.94 -12.54 10.18
C ILE A 172 -7.48 -11.87 8.90
N TYR A 173 -6.94 -12.62 7.94
CA TYR A 173 -6.45 -12.10 6.67
C TYR A 173 -7.00 -12.87 5.47
N ILE A 174 -7.10 -12.17 4.35
CA ILE A 174 -7.32 -12.69 3.01
C ILE A 174 -5.96 -13.20 2.49
N HIS A 175 -5.82 -14.52 2.40
CA HIS A 175 -4.61 -15.19 1.91
C HIS A 175 -4.62 -15.29 0.38
N GLU A 176 -5.74 -15.73 -0.18
CA GLU A 176 -5.95 -15.80 -1.62
C GLU A 176 -7.07 -14.85 -1.99
N LEU A 177 -6.69 -13.69 -2.52
CA LEU A 177 -7.61 -12.67 -2.95
C LEU A 177 -8.11 -12.99 -4.35
N ILE A 178 -9.43 -13.15 -4.48
CA ILE A 178 -10.11 -13.21 -5.77
C ILE A 178 -10.99 -11.97 -5.88
N PHE A 179 -10.82 -11.26 -7.00
CA PHE A 179 -11.64 -10.09 -7.29
C PHE A 179 -12.93 -10.49 -7.99
N LYS A 180 -14.00 -9.73 -7.70
CA LYS A 180 -15.24 -9.79 -8.47
C LYS A 180 -14.95 -9.49 -9.94
N SER A 181 -15.69 -10.14 -10.85
CA SER A 181 -15.54 -9.94 -12.29
C SER A 181 -16.02 -8.57 -12.80
N ASN A 182 -16.86 -7.87 -12.03
CA ASN A 182 -17.53 -6.62 -12.44
C ASN A 182 -17.00 -5.35 -11.76
N ILE A 183 -15.72 -5.32 -11.36
CA ILE A 183 -15.10 -4.11 -10.79
C ILE A 183 -15.05 -3.00 -11.84
N ILE A 184 -15.66 -1.86 -11.54
CA ILE A 184 -15.73 -0.70 -12.45
C ILE A 184 -14.47 0.18 -12.34
N ASN A 185 -13.89 0.28 -11.14
CA ASN A 185 -12.78 1.19 -10.87
C ASN A 185 -11.46 0.63 -11.40
N ASN A 186 -10.61 1.50 -11.97
CA ASN A 186 -9.30 1.08 -12.47
C ASN A 186 -8.26 0.89 -11.37
N ILE A 187 -8.56 1.36 -10.15
CA ILE A 187 -7.75 1.22 -8.94
C ILE A 187 -8.62 0.61 -7.85
N ALA A 188 -8.08 -0.37 -7.12
CA ALA A 188 -8.71 -0.91 -5.93
C ALA A 188 -7.70 -0.96 -4.77
N ILE A 189 -8.11 -0.50 -3.58
CA ILE A 189 -7.30 -0.52 -2.36
C ILE A 189 -7.91 -1.50 -1.38
N ILE A 190 -7.21 -2.61 -1.11
CA ILE A 190 -7.76 -3.72 -0.31
C ILE A 190 -7.01 -3.82 1.00
N ASN A 191 -7.74 -3.84 2.10
CA ASN A 191 -7.22 -4.10 3.43
C ASN A 191 -7.31 -5.59 3.77
N PHE A 192 -6.59 -5.96 4.83
CA PHE A 192 -6.55 -7.28 5.44
C PHE A 192 -6.02 -8.37 4.52
N ILE A 193 -4.94 -8.09 3.79
CA ILE A 193 -4.21 -9.12 3.01
C ILE A 193 -2.98 -9.62 3.77
N THR A 194 -2.64 -10.91 3.66
CA THR A 194 -1.56 -11.56 4.41
C THR A 194 -0.16 -10.96 4.13
N ASN A 195 0.06 -10.47 2.92
CA ASN A 195 1.35 -9.91 2.48
C ASN A 195 1.33 -8.38 2.42
N GLY A 196 1.45 -7.76 3.61
CA GLY A 196 1.59 -6.31 3.79
C GLY A 196 0.38 -5.62 4.41
N GLY A 197 -0.67 -6.36 4.76
CA GLY A 197 -1.90 -5.84 5.39
C GLY A 197 -2.79 -5.06 4.42
N VAL A 198 -2.21 -4.29 3.50
CA VAL A 198 -2.90 -3.47 2.51
C VAL A 198 -2.25 -3.65 1.14
N GLY A 199 -3.06 -3.69 0.07
CA GLY A 199 -2.60 -3.75 -1.30
C GLY A 199 -3.21 -2.66 -2.18
N TYR A 200 -2.39 -2.15 -3.10
CA TYR A 200 -2.81 -1.29 -4.21
C TYR A 200 -2.89 -2.14 -5.45
N TYR A 201 -4.06 -2.15 -6.09
CA TYR A 201 -4.31 -2.94 -7.28
C TYR A 201 -4.75 -2.05 -8.42
N VAL A 202 -4.28 -2.37 -9.63
CA VAL A 202 -4.63 -1.65 -10.85
C VAL A 202 -5.21 -2.63 -11.86
N SER A 203 -6.19 -2.17 -12.64
CA SER A 203 -6.71 -2.92 -13.78
C SER A 203 -5.65 -3.07 -14.87
N GLU A 204 -5.82 -4.06 -15.77
CA GLU A 204 -4.96 -4.22 -16.96
C GLU A 204 -4.88 -2.92 -17.76
N LYS A 205 -6.00 -2.21 -17.95
CA LYS A 205 -6.04 -0.92 -18.66
C LYS A 205 -5.08 0.10 -18.03
N LEU A 206 -5.11 0.23 -16.71
CA LEU A 206 -4.27 1.18 -16.00
C LEU A 206 -2.81 0.72 -15.94
N LYS A 207 -2.56 -0.58 -15.83
CA LYS A 207 -1.22 -1.15 -15.99
C LYS A 207 -0.62 -0.75 -17.34
N THR A 208 -1.37 -0.91 -18.44
CA THR A 208 -0.92 -0.50 -19.78
C THR A 208 -0.61 1.00 -19.83
N GLU A 209 -1.47 1.87 -19.27
CA GLU A 209 -1.20 3.32 -19.22
C GLU A 209 0.10 3.65 -18.45
N ILE A 210 0.37 2.95 -17.34
CA ILE A 210 1.58 3.10 -16.54
C ILE A 210 2.82 2.64 -17.33
N GLU A 211 2.73 1.51 -18.03
CA GLU A 211 3.83 0.95 -18.85
C GLU A 211 4.13 1.84 -20.06
N GLU A 212 3.11 2.32 -20.76
CA GLU A 212 3.24 3.23 -21.92
C GLU A 212 3.83 4.59 -21.53
N ALA A 213 3.52 5.09 -20.33
CA ALA A 213 4.15 6.29 -19.76
C ALA A 213 5.62 6.07 -19.32
N GLY A 214 6.14 4.85 -19.48
CA GLY A 214 7.51 4.48 -19.11
C GLY A 214 7.77 4.62 -17.62
N CYS A 215 6.77 4.34 -16.77
CA CYS A 215 6.97 4.33 -15.32
C CYS A 215 7.92 3.21 -14.90
N THR A 216 8.82 3.50 -13.96
CA THR A 216 9.90 2.60 -13.52
C THR A 216 9.77 2.20 -12.05
N GLY A 217 10.39 1.09 -11.67
CA GLY A 217 10.42 0.63 -10.27
C GLY A 217 9.13 -0.05 -9.81
N ILE A 218 8.27 -0.47 -10.73
CA ILE A 218 6.99 -1.11 -10.45
C ILE A 218 7.07 -2.58 -10.85
N VAL A 219 6.59 -3.46 -9.99
CA VAL A 219 6.29 -4.86 -10.29
C VAL A 219 4.77 -5.01 -10.30
N PHE A 220 4.26 -5.72 -11.31
CA PHE A 220 2.84 -6.03 -11.46
C PHE A 220 2.63 -7.51 -11.17
N GLU A 221 2.04 -7.82 -10.01
CA GLU A 221 1.73 -9.19 -9.61
C GLU A 221 0.27 -9.49 -9.98
N PRO A 222 0.00 -10.44 -10.90
CA PRO A 222 -1.36 -10.76 -11.32
C PRO A 222 -2.23 -11.25 -10.16
N VAL A 223 -3.52 -10.89 -10.20
CA VAL A 223 -4.55 -11.33 -9.26
C VAL A 223 -5.71 -11.96 -10.03
N GLU A 224 -6.19 -13.08 -9.54
CA GLU A 224 -7.32 -13.80 -10.14
C GLU A 224 -8.63 -13.01 -10.04
N GLN A 225 -9.50 -13.20 -11.03
CA GLN A 225 -10.84 -12.62 -11.07
C GLN A 225 -11.86 -13.67 -11.46
N MET A 226 -12.96 -13.76 -10.71
CA MET A 226 -14.09 -14.66 -10.96
C MET A 226 -15.40 -13.98 -10.55
#